data_AF-A0A1B6EUD8-F1
#
_entry.id   AF-A0A1B6EUD8-F1
#
_cell.length_a   1.000
_cell.length_b   1.000
_cell.length_c   1.000
_cell.angle_alpha   90.00
_cell.angle_beta   90.00
_cell.angle_gamma   90.00
#
_symmetry.space_group_name_H-M   'P 1'
#
loop_
_entity.id
_entity.type
_entity.pdbx_description
1 polymer ?
#
loop_
_entity_poly.entity_id
_entity_poly.type
_entity_poly.pdbx_seq_one_letter_code
_entity_poly.pdbx_strand_id
1 'polypeptide(L)'
;MKRSTIIFLFGLVHQVVSVGVDTDASDKENLKQIKEIFQKIMQDYVVDEEGYETTVTLETLHCTKVVVRPISSPGVGVALFVTGTFYTCHSLLNYERVCKKPSSECREKQNWSSTCQASFSLFGGEGNKLRYDGKGKPYCFLKPVF
;
A
#
# COMPACT_ATOMS: atom_id res chain seq x y z
N MET A 1 -43.24 26.19 -39.44
CA MET A 1 -42.21 25.25 -38.94
C MET A 1 -41.40 25.94 -37.85
N LYS A 2 -41.60 25.59 -36.57
CA LYS A 2 -40.77 26.07 -35.45
C LYS A 2 -39.64 25.06 -35.24
N ARG A 3 -38.38 25.46 -35.43
CA ARG A 3 -37.21 24.62 -35.10
C ARG A 3 -36.93 24.78 -33.60
N SER A 4 -37.23 23.76 -32.81
CA SER A 4 -36.78 23.68 -31.41
C SER A 4 -35.37 23.11 -31.37
N THR A 5 -34.41 23.92 -30.94
CA THR A 5 -33.05 23.47 -30.64
C THR A 5 -33.05 22.84 -29.26
N ILE A 6 -32.90 21.51 -29.20
CA ILE A 6 -32.70 20.79 -27.94
C ILE A 6 -31.22 20.93 -27.58
N ILE A 7 -30.93 21.72 -26.55
CA ILE A 7 -29.58 21.86 -26.00
C ILE A 7 -29.40 20.72 -24.98
N PHE A 8 -28.64 19.69 -25.36
CA PHE A 8 -28.17 18.67 -24.43
C PHE A 8 -27.05 19.26 -23.58
N LEU A 9 -27.38 19.69 -22.36
CA LEU A 9 -26.41 19.92 -21.30
C LEU A 9 -25.90 18.56 -20.82
N PHE A 10 -24.93 18.00 -21.53
CA PHE A 10 -24.10 16.93 -20.98
C PHE A 10 -23.32 17.53 -19.80
N GLY A 11 -23.84 17.30 -18.59
CA GLY A 11 -23.09 17.48 -17.37
C GLY A 11 -21.79 16.71 -17.51
N LEU A 12 -20.71 17.47 -17.62
CA LEU A 12 -19.34 16.99 -17.74
C LEU A 12 -18.98 16.32 -16.40
N VAL A 13 -19.39 15.07 -16.23
CA VAL A 13 -18.91 14.21 -15.15
C VAL A 13 -17.45 13.97 -15.48
N HIS A 14 -16.57 14.84 -14.98
CA HIS A 14 -15.15 14.55 -14.87
C HIS A 14 -15.02 13.38 -13.88
N GLN A 15 -15.22 12.16 -14.37
CA GLN A 15 -14.64 10.98 -13.76
C GLN A 15 -13.14 11.21 -13.82
N VAL A 16 -12.57 11.79 -12.75
CA VAL A 16 -11.14 11.78 -12.51
C VAL A 16 -10.80 10.33 -12.26
N VAL A 17 -10.58 9.56 -13.34
CA VAL A 17 -9.92 8.27 -13.27
C VAL A 17 -8.49 8.61 -12.88
N SER A 18 -8.24 8.68 -11.58
CA SER A 18 -6.90 8.83 -11.07
C SER A 18 -6.19 7.50 -11.27
N VAL A 19 -5.60 7.33 -12.45
CA VAL A 19 -4.71 6.21 -12.75
C VAL A 19 -3.45 6.45 -11.92
N GLY A 20 -3.18 5.54 -10.98
CA GLY A 20 -1.92 5.57 -10.23
C GLY A 20 -0.75 5.46 -11.19
N VAL A 21 0.27 6.28 -10.98
CA VAL A 21 1.53 6.24 -11.75
C VAL A 21 2.58 5.47 -10.96
N ASP A 22 3.55 4.86 -11.62
CA ASP A 22 4.65 4.22 -10.92
C ASP A 22 5.44 5.24 -10.08
N THR A 23 5.98 4.78 -8.94
CA THR A 23 6.87 5.60 -8.13
C THR A 23 8.18 5.89 -8.85
N ASP A 24 8.78 7.05 -8.58
CA ASP A 24 10.00 7.52 -9.21
C ASP A 24 11.09 7.83 -8.17
N ALA A 25 12.24 8.34 -8.62
CA ALA A 25 13.38 8.62 -7.76
C ALA A 25 13.07 9.58 -6.59
N SER A 26 12.08 10.48 -6.75
CA SER A 26 11.65 11.40 -5.68
C SER A 26 10.94 10.69 -4.52
N ASP A 27 10.43 9.48 -4.73
CA ASP A 27 9.73 8.72 -3.71
C ASP A 27 10.66 7.87 -2.82
N LYS A 28 11.98 7.90 -3.05
CA LYS A 28 12.94 6.98 -2.40
C LYS A 28 12.79 6.90 -0.87
N GLU A 29 12.67 8.04 -0.20
CA GLU A 29 12.53 8.05 1.27
C GLU A 29 11.15 7.54 1.71
N ASN A 30 10.11 7.85 0.95
CA ASN A 30 8.76 7.35 1.21
C ASN A 30 8.69 5.83 1.01
N LEU A 31 9.31 5.30 -0.04
CA LEU A 31 9.40 3.86 -0.29
C LEU A 31 10.17 3.13 0.81
N LYS A 32 11.22 3.75 1.36
CA LYS A 32 11.95 3.20 2.51
C LYS A 32 11.06 3.10 3.75
N GLN A 33 10.35 4.18 4.09
CA GLN A 33 9.40 4.18 5.21
C GLN A 33 8.26 3.17 5.00
N ILE A 34 7.72 3.07 3.78
CA ILE A 34 6.70 2.08 3.42
C ILE A 34 7.23 0.67 3.68
N LYS A 35 8.45 0.35 3.23
CA LYS A 35 9.07 -0.96 3.44
C LYS A 35 9.16 -1.29 4.93
N GLU A 36 9.64 -0.34 5.74
CA GLU A 36 9.78 -0.51 7.20
C GLU A 36 8.43 -0.73 7.89
N ILE A 37 7.42 0.11 7.59
CA ILE A 37 6.07 -0.02 8.16
C ILE A 37 5.45 -1.36 7.75
N PHE A 38 5.53 -1.71 6.46
CA PHE A 38 4.96 -2.94 5.93
C PHE A 38 5.61 -4.17 6.58
N GLN A 39 6.94 -4.24 6.58
CA GLN A 39 7.66 -5.36 7.19
C GLN A 39 7.33 -5.50 8.68
N LYS A 40 7.27 -4.37 9.41
CA LYS A 40 6.90 -4.37 10.83
C LYS A 40 5.48 -4.92 11.04
N ILE A 41 4.50 -4.42 10.31
CA ILE A 41 3.11 -4.92 10.43
C ILE A 41 3.07 -6.42 10.12
N MET A 42 3.78 -6.89 9.10
CA MET A 42 3.76 -8.30 8.75
C MET A 42 4.41 -9.18 9.81
N GLN A 43 5.51 -8.72 10.41
CA GLN A 43 6.16 -9.40 11.54
C GLN A 43 5.27 -9.42 12.79
N ASP A 44 4.60 -8.32 13.12
CA ASP A 44 3.71 -8.21 14.29
C ASP A 44 2.48 -9.15 14.19
N TYR A 45 2.11 -9.57 12.99
CA TYR A 45 1.00 -10.51 12.72
C TYR A 45 1.44 -11.97 12.60
N VAL A 46 2.72 -12.28 12.77
CA VAL A 46 3.21 -13.65 12.90
C VAL A 46 2.76 -14.20 14.25
N VAL A 47 2.22 -15.42 14.22
CA VAL A 47 2.01 -16.22 15.44
C VAL A 47 3.00 -17.37 15.39
N ASP A 48 3.99 -17.31 16.26
CA ASP A 48 5.01 -18.34 16.36
C ASP A 48 4.46 -19.63 16.96
N GLU A 49 4.86 -20.76 16.38
CA GLU A 49 4.60 -22.08 16.93
C GLU A 49 5.60 -22.36 18.05
N GLU A 50 5.22 -23.11 19.08
CA GLU A 50 6.09 -23.34 20.23
C GLU A 50 7.46 -23.94 19.82
N GLY A 51 8.54 -23.27 20.19
CA GLY A 51 9.90 -23.69 19.86
C GLY A 51 10.39 -23.26 18.48
N TYR A 52 9.57 -22.53 17.71
CA TYR A 52 9.93 -21.92 16.44
C TYR A 52 9.85 -20.40 16.53
N GLU A 53 10.71 -19.73 15.78
CA GLU A 53 10.63 -18.29 15.54
C GLU A 53 10.52 -18.07 14.03
N THR A 54 9.57 -17.24 13.62
CA THR A 54 9.36 -16.90 12.22
C THR A 54 9.88 -15.51 11.92
N THR A 55 10.81 -15.42 10.98
CA THR A 55 11.29 -14.14 10.45
C THR A 55 10.56 -13.81 9.16
N VAL A 56 10.01 -12.60 9.07
CA VAL A 56 9.41 -12.07 7.85
C VAL A 56 10.41 -11.19 7.12
N THR A 57 10.69 -11.52 5.87
CA THR A 57 11.54 -10.72 4.99
C THR A 57 10.76 -10.23 3.78
N LEU A 58 11.03 -8.99 3.39
CA LEU A 58 10.39 -8.32 2.27
C LEU A 58 11.32 -8.36 1.06
N GLU A 59 11.04 -9.25 0.11
CA GLU A 59 11.89 -9.54 -1.05
C GLU A 59 11.76 -8.46 -2.12
N THR A 60 10.52 -8.11 -2.47
CA THR A 60 10.23 -7.08 -3.48
C THR A 60 9.18 -6.11 -2.97
N LEU A 61 9.26 -4.86 -3.43
CA LEU A 61 8.26 -3.82 -3.19
C LEU A 61 8.01 -3.08 -4.51
N HIS A 62 6.78 -3.12 -4.99
CA HIS A 62 6.32 -2.35 -6.14
C HIS A 62 5.18 -1.45 -5.70
N CYS A 63 5.30 -0.14 -5.93
CA CYS A 63 4.28 0.82 -5.54
C CYS A 63 3.85 1.68 -6.72
N THR A 64 2.56 1.98 -6.79
CA THR A 64 2.03 3.09 -7.58
C THR A 64 1.59 4.21 -6.66
N LYS A 65 1.61 5.45 -7.14
CA LYS A 65 1.19 6.64 -6.39
C LYS A 65 0.11 7.42 -7.12
N VAL A 66 -0.73 8.08 -6.33
CA VAL A 66 -1.69 9.09 -6.75
C VAL A 66 -1.42 10.36 -5.96
N VAL A 67 -1.20 11.48 -6.65
CA VAL A 67 -1.03 12.79 -6.01
C VAL A 67 -2.31 13.58 -6.19
N VAL A 68 -2.97 13.91 -5.08
CA VAL A 68 -4.16 14.77 -5.05
C VAL A 68 -3.70 16.19 -4.74
N ARG A 69 -3.94 17.12 -5.69
CA ARG A 69 -3.68 18.55 -5.52
C ARG A 69 -5.01 19.31 -5.51
N PRO A 70 -5.15 20.38 -4.72
CA PRO A 70 -6.33 21.23 -4.77
C PRO A 70 -6.49 21.80 -6.19
N ILE A 71 -7.69 21.73 -6.74
CA ILE A 71 -8.05 22.49 -7.93
C ILE A 71 -8.59 23.83 -7.45
N SER A 72 -7.82 24.90 -7.61
CA SER A 72 -8.33 26.26 -7.40
C SER A 72 -9.23 26.62 -8.58
N SER A 73 -10.54 26.55 -8.40
CA SER A 73 -11.50 27.14 -9.33
C SER A 73 -11.85 28.55 -8.85
N PRO A 74 -11.64 29.62 -9.65
CA PRO A 74 -12.03 30.96 -9.24
C PRO A 74 -13.54 31.01 -8.99
N GLY A 75 -13.96 31.32 -7.75
CA GLY A 75 -15.36 31.58 -7.40
C GLY A 75 -16.09 30.49 -6.61
N VAL A 76 -15.46 29.35 -6.31
CA VAL A 76 -16.02 28.36 -5.38
C VAL A 76 -15.26 28.46 -4.06
N GLY A 77 -15.97 28.79 -2.98
CA GLY A 77 -15.42 28.88 -1.63
C GLY A 77 -14.60 27.65 -1.27
N VAL A 78 -13.50 27.88 -0.55
CA VAL A 78 -12.45 26.92 -0.20
C VAL A 78 -13.04 25.64 0.40
N ALA A 79 -13.28 24.62 -0.41
CA ALA A 79 -13.43 23.28 0.12
C ALA A 79 -12.05 22.85 0.62
N LEU A 80 -12.00 22.32 1.85
CA LEU A 80 -10.78 21.75 2.44
C LEU A 80 -10.30 20.58 1.56
N PHE A 81 -9.50 20.87 0.55
CA PHE A 81 -8.85 19.85 -0.25
C PHE A 81 -7.52 19.51 0.44
N VAL A 82 -7.47 18.34 1.06
CA VAL A 82 -6.24 17.82 1.65
C VAL A 82 -5.30 17.44 0.50
N THR A 83 -4.22 18.19 0.34
CA THR A 83 -3.11 17.77 -0.53
C THR A 83 -2.49 16.50 0.06
N GLY A 84 -2.36 15.46 -0.76
CA GLY A 84 -1.76 14.22 -0.30
C GLY A 84 -1.28 13.33 -1.43
N THR A 85 -0.34 12.45 -1.08
CA THR A 85 0.13 11.37 -1.93
C THR A 85 -0.34 10.04 -1.35
N PHE A 86 -0.97 9.22 -2.17
CA PHE A 86 -1.48 7.90 -1.80
C PHE A 86 -0.69 6.85 -2.54
N TYR A 87 -0.12 5.90 -1.83
CA TYR A 87 0.66 4.80 -2.37
C TYR A 87 -0.14 3.51 -2.27
N THR A 88 -0.18 2.73 -3.35
CA THR A 88 -0.66 1.34 -3.34
C THR A 88 0.50 0.44 -3.68
N CYS A 89 0.85 -0.45 -2.75
CA CYS A 89 2.06 -1.25 -2.82
C CYS A 89 1.76 -2.74 -2.80
N HIS A 90 2.44 -3.47 -3.67
CA HIS A 90 2.48 -4.93 -3.72
C HIS A 90 3.86 -5.42 -3.32
N SER A 91 3.90 -6.49 -2.53
CA SER A 91 5.15 -7.03 -2.03
C SER A 91 5.12 -8.55 -1.98
N LEU A 92 6.25 -9.16 -2.35
CA LEU A 92 6.53 -10.56 -2.05
C LEU A 92 7.24 -10.65 -0.69
N LEU A 93 6.65 -11.41 0.22
CA LEU A 93 7.15 -11.65 1.56
C LEU A 93 7.50 -13.11 1.73
N ASN A 94 8.64 -13.38 2.35
CA ASN A 94 9.08 -14.72 2.72
C ASN A 94 9.04 -14.87 4.24
N TYR A 95 8.62 -16.04 4.67
CA TYR A 95 8.50 -16.42 6.07
C TYR A 95 9.43 -17.59 6.33
N GLU A 96 10.50 -17.32 7.05
CA GLU A 96 11.50 -18.31 7.43
C GLU A 96 11.23 -18.76 8.86
N ARG A 97 10.94 -20.06 9.04
CA ARG A 97 10.71 -20.66 10.36
C ARG A 97 11.96 -21.38 10.84
N VAL A 98 12.54 -20.91 11.93
CA VAL A 98 13.73 -21.51 12.53
C VAL A 98 13.37 -22.09 13.88
N CYS A 99 13.68 -23.37 14.08
CA CYS A 99 13.55 -24.02 15.37
C CYS A 99 14.64 -23.50 16.34
N LYS A 100 14.22 -23.11 17.55
CA LYS A 100 15.12 -22.63 18.62
C LYS A 100 15.40 -23.69 19.68
N LYS A 101 14.71 -24.83 19.62
CA LYS A 101 14.97 -26.01 20.45
C LYS A 101 16.20 -26.78 19.93
N PRO A 102 16.78 -27.70 20.72
CA PRO A 102 17.81 -28.60 20.24
C PRO A 102 17.36 -29.37 19.00
N SER A 103 18.27 -29.66 18.07
CA SER A 103 17.95 -30.29 16.78
C SER A 103 17.21 -31.63 16.90
N SER A 104 17.39 -32.36 18.01
CA SER A 104 16.68 -33.60 18.32
C SER A 104 15.16 -33.43 18.50
N GLU A 105 14.69 -32.21 18.77
CA GLU A 105 13.28 -31.86 19.00
C GLU A 105 12.67 -31.10 17.81
N CYS A 106 13.48 -30.76 16.81
CA CYS A 106 13.07 -29.95 15.67
C CYS A 106 12.60 -30.83 14.52
N ARG A 107 11.37 -30.58 14.05
CA ARG A 107 10.98 -31.00 12.70
C ARG A 107 11.29 -29.87 11.73
N GLU A 108 11.86 -30.19 10.57
CA GLU A 108 11.94 -29.21 9.50
C GLU A 108 10.53 -28.75 9.13
N LYS A 109 10.33 -27.44 9.11
CA LYS A 109 9.07 -26.81 8.70
C LYS A 109 9.33 -26.11 7.38
N GLN A 110 8.40 -26.25 6.46
CA GLN A 110 8.50 -25.61 5.16
C GLN A 110 8.36 -24.09 5.30
N ASN A 111 9.27 -23.36 4.65
CA ASN A 111 9.14 -21.93 4.43
C ASN A 111 7.97 -21.66 3.49
N TRP A 112 7.36 -20.48 3.60
CA TRP A 112 6.30 -20.07 2.69
C TRP A 112 6.49 -18.62 2.29
N SER A 113 5.78 -18.23 1.24
CA SER A 113 5.76 -16.87 0.76
C SER A 113 4.34 -16.38 0.61
N SER A 114 4.17 -15.06 0.58
CA SER A 114 2.89 -14.45 0.29
C SER A 114 3.08 -13.20 -0.53
N THR A 115 2.19 -13.01 -1.50
CA THR A 115 2.07 -11.71 -2.16
C THR A 115 1.04 -10.89 -1.40
N CYS A 116 1.45 -9.73 -0.89
CA CYS A 116 0.60 -8.85 -0.09
C CYS A 116 0.44 -7.48 -0.74
N GLN A 117 -0.71 -6.86 -0.49
CA GLN A 117 -1.06 -5.51 -0.91
C GLN A 117 -1.36 -4.64 0.31
N ALA A 118 -0.81 -3.42 0.32
CA ALA A 118 -1.04 -2.42 1.35
C ALA A 118 -1.15 -1.02 0.73
N SER A 119 -1.95 -0.14 1.36
CA SER A 119 -2.11 1.26 0.96
C SER A 119 -1.60 2.19 2.05
N PHE A 120 -0.96 3.29 1.63
CA PHE A 120 -0.37 4.28 2.51
C PHE A 120 -0.73 5.70 2.07
N SER A 121 -0.93 6.59 3.02
CA SER A 121 -1.22 7.99 2.78
C SER A 121 -0.15 8.90 3.39
N LEU A 122 0.26 9.90 2.62
CA LEU A 122 1.09 11.01 3.06
C LEU A 122 0.29 12.29 2.85
N PHE A 123 -0.16 12.91 3.95
CA PHE A 123 -0.89 14.17 3.91
C PHE A 123 0.04 15.34 4.25
N GLY A 124 -0.11 16.46 3.53
CA GLY A 124 0.75 17.63 3.69
C GLY A 124 2.08 17.51 2.93
N GLY A 125 2.88 18.59 2.98
CA GLY A 125 4.18 18.69 2.28
C GLY A 125 5.30 17.86 2.91
N GLU A 126 6.52 18.11 2.46
CA GLU A 126 7.76 17.45 2.88
C GLU A 126 7.93 17.44 4.42
N GLY A 127 8.34 16.29 4.99
CA GLY A 127 8.54 16.11 6.45
C GLY A 127 7.38 15.46 7.20
N ASN A 128 6.21 15.25 6.58
CA ASN A 128 5.12 14.48 7.17
C ASN A 128 5.40 12.97 7.15
N LYS A 129 4.82 12.24 8.10
CA LYS A 129 4.97 10.77 8.19
C LYS A 129 3.93 10.05 7.35
N LEU A 130 4.37 9.00 6.67
CA LEU A 130 3.48 8.05 6.01
C LEU A 130 2.60 7.34 7.02
N ARG A 131 1.33 7.17 6.64
CA ARG A 131 0.32 6.43 7.41
C ARG A 131 -0.08 5.20 6.63
N TYR A 132 -0.18 4.07 7.31
CA TYR A 132 -0.83 2.89 6.75
C TYR A 132 -2.36 3.07 6.82
N ASP A 133 -3.06 2.82 5.71
CA ASP A 133 -4.49 3.09 5.57
C ASP A 133 -5.37 1.88 5.91
N GLY A 134 -4.78 0.70 6.11
CA GLY A 134 -5.51 -0.52 6.40
C GLY A 134 -5.89 -0.67 7.87
N LYS A 135 -6.96 -1.44 8.13
CA LYS A 135 -7.34 -1.89 9.47
C LYS A 135 -6.77 -3.29 9.70
N GLY A 136 -5.56 -3.35 10.24
CA GLY A 136 -4.87 -4.61 10.57
C GLY A 136 -3.95 -5.14 9.46
N LYS A 137 -3.82 -6.47 9.34
CA LYS A 137 -2.87 -7.08 8.40
C LYS A 137 -3.15 -6.67 6.94
N PRO A 138 -2.10 -6.36 6.15
CA PRO A 138 -2.20 -6.23 4.71
C PRO A 138 -2.93 -7.40 4.05
N TYR A 139 -3.57 -7.14 2.92
CA TYR A 139 -4.29 -8.18 2.18
C TYR A 139 -3.29 -9.10 1.47
N CYS A 140 -3.28 -10.38 1.82
CA CYS A 140 -2.23 -11.32 1.41
C CYS A 140 -2.78 -12.59 0.80
N PHE A 141 -2.14 -13.05 -0.28
CA PHE A 141 -2.36 -14.36 -0.88
C PHE A 141 -1.19 -15.28 -0.56
N LEU A 142 -1.47 -16.41 0.11
CA LEU A 142 -0.46 -17.40 0.44
C LEU A 142 -0.04 -18.19 -0.81
N LYS A 143 1.27 -18.37 -0.98
CA LYS A 143 1.85 -19.31 -1.94
C LYS A 143 2.76 -20.28 -1.18
N PRO A 144 2.52 -21.60 -1.26
CA PRO A 144 3.51 -22.57 -0.80
C PRO A 144 4.81 -22.38 -1.60
N VAL A 145 5.97 -22.39 -0.93
CA VAL A 145 7.27 -22.43 -1.61
C VAL A 145 7.62 -23.90 -1.79
N PHE A 146 7.41 -24.42 -3.00
CA PHE A 146 7.69 -25.81 -3.37
C PHE A 146 9.18 -26.09 -3.49
#